data_AF-A0A965HTG5-F1
#
_entry.id   AF-A0A965HTG5-F1
#
_cell.length_a   1.000
_cell.length_b   1.000
_cell.length_c   1.000
_cell.angle_alpha   90.00
_cell.angle_beta   90.00
_cell.angle_gamma   90.00
#
_symmetry.space_group_name_H-M   'P 1'
#
loop_
_entity.id
_entity.type
_entity.pdbx_description
1 polymer ?
#
loop_
_entity_poly.entity_id
_entity_poly.type
_entity_poly.pdbx_seq_one_letter_code
_entity_poly.pdbx_strand_id
1 'polypeptide(L)'
;MARTRVLDANVVILNHALLFGLLAGAEESEEGPSEGYLFPNDFLVLDEAHEVEDVAAKALGLEVRLGSLRFLLQRLIHPRTKKGVLTRIGDGNAVKSTLGVLAILEGAFEEILESAGLGASGQKRVRQPLGVKSELGSRLMDVRAQLLKLAEDAGDGEERNELKDHARRLEASAFGLGEFLKMSREGHAYWVERRLPEEGRAHRGEMSLHASPVEVAERLEELVFRPDCTTIMTSATLDVGRGLEFFAKRVGAQEAETLLVESPFDYESQMRVYLPKGMPEPSEGQRFQEALEGWIQRFVGMTKGKAFVLFTSRAMLRKTAEGMAEWFEEQGLRLLVQDKGNSRTRLLK
;
A
#
# COMPACT_ATOMS: atom_id res chain seq x y z
N MET A 1 24.74 2.26 -9.11
CA MET A 1 25.51 1.72 -7.96
C MET A 1 24.82 0.53 -7.29
N ALA A 2 23.57 0.62 -6.84
CA ALA A 2 22.86 -0.54 -6.26
C ALA A 2 22.55 -1.64 -7.29
N ARG A 3 21.97 -1.30 -8.47
CA ARG A 3 21.65 -2.26 -9.55
C ARG A 3 22.87 -3.04 -10.05
N THR A 4 24.03 -2.38 -10.12
CA THR A 4 25.31 -3.01 -10.52
C THR A 4 25.82 -4.00 -9.47
N ARG A 5 25.67 -3.69 -8.17
CA ARG A 5 26.07 -4.59 -7.07
C ARG A 5 25.21 -5.84 -6.95
N VAL A 6 23.96 -5.77 -7.41
CA VAL A 6 23.04 -6.93 -7.42
C VAL A 6 23.56 -8.03 -8.34
N LEU A 7 24.18 -7.69 -9.47
CA LEU A 7 24.70 -8.67 -10.44
C LEU A 7 25.85 -9.53 -9.87
N ASP A 8 26.57 -9.01 -8.89
CA ASP A 8 27.69 -9.71 -8.24
C ASP A 8 27.32 -10.30 -6.86
N ALA A 9 26.06 -10.13 -6.41
CA ALA A 9 25.65 -10.53 -5.08
C ALA A 9 25.19 -12.00 -5.04
N ASN A 10 25.60 -12.75 -4.01
CA ASN A 10 25.08 -14.09 -3.76
C ASN A 10 23.73 -14.11 -3.05
N VAL A 11 23.39 -13.03 -2.34
CA VAL A 11 22.14 -12.87 -1.59
C VAL A 11 21.65 -11.44 -1.75
N VAL A 12 20.37 -11.29 -2.09
CA VAL A 12 19.70 -10.00 -2.23
C VAL A 12 18.51 -9.96 -1.28
N ILE A 13 18.48 -8.95 -0.40
CA ILE A 13 17.37 -8.76 0.54
C ILE A 13 16.53 -7.59 0.05
N LEU A 14 15.25 -7.86 -0.23
CA LEU A 14 14.26 -6.89 -0.70
C LEU A 14 13.06 -6.91 0.24
N ASN A 15 12.32 -5.81 0.29
CA ASN A 15 10.98 -5.87 0.89
C ASN A 15 9.99 -6.47 -0.13
N HIS A 16 8.89 -7.06 0.36
CA HIS A 16 7.89 -7.71 -0.50
C HIS A 16 7.32 -6.74 -1.56
N ALA A 17 7.06 -5.48 -1.18
CA ALA A 17 6.51 -4.49 -2.10
C ALA A 17 7.43 -4.24 -3.31
N LEU A 18 8.75 -4.18 -3.11
CA LEU A 18 9.69 -4.04 -4.21
C LEU A 18 9.78 -5.31 -5.04
N LEU A 19 9.84 -6.49 -4.40
CA LEU A 19 9.86 -7.78 -5.10
C LEU A 19 8.67 -7.92 -6.05
N PHE A 20 7.44 -7.79 -5.52
CA PHE A 20 6.24 -7.96 -6.35
C PHE A 20 6.06 -6.83 -7.37
N GLY A 21 6.50 -5.61 -7.08
CA GLY A 21 6.53 -4.53 -8.08
C GLY A 21 7.48 -4.82 -9.25
N LEU A 22 8.63 -5.46 -8.98
CA LEU A 22 9.58 -5.88 -10.01
C LEU A 22 9.05 -7.06 -10.83
N LEU A 23 8.41 -8.03 -10.17
CA LEU A 23 7.81 -9.19 -10.84
C LEU A 23 6.64 -8.78 -11.74
N ALA A 24 5.74 -7.93 -11.25
CA ALA A 24 4.64 -7.40 -12.05
C ALA A 24 5.13 -6.58 -13.26
N GLY A 25 6.18 -5.78 -13.08
CA GLY A 25 6.73 -4.94 -14.15
C GLY A 25 7.54 -5.69 -15.22
N ALA A 26 8.09 -6.86 -14.90
CA ALA A 26 8.85 -7.69 -15.85
C ALA A 26 7.96 -8.38 -16.89
N GLU A 27 6.67 -8.57 -16.61
CA GLU A 27 5.72 -9.09 -17.57
C GLU A 27 5.24 -8.05 -18.60
N GLU A 28 5.30 -6.77 -18.26
CA GLU A 28 4.85 -5.68 -19.13
C GLU A 28 5.92 -5.24 -20.15
N SER A 29 7.16 -5.75 -20.06
CA SER A 29 8.26 -5.43 -20.99
C SER A 29 8.37 -6.44 -22.13
N GLU A 30 8.33 -5.96 -23.39
CA GLU A 30 8.60 -6.77 -24.61
C GLU A 30 10.06 -7.24 -24.70
N GLU A 31 10.97 -6.61 -23.96
CA GLU A 31 12.34 -7.07 -23.76
C GLU A 31 12.29 -8.17 -22.69
N GLY A 32 12.54 -9.43 -23.09
CA GLY A 32 12.33 -10.63 -22.29
C GLY A 32 13.03 -10.69 -20.91
N PRO A 33 12.97 -11.85 -20.22
CA PRO A 33 13.25 -11.97 -18.77
C PRO A 33 14.69 -11.67 -18.31
N SER A 34 15.56 -11.17 -19.18
CA SER A 34 16.98 -10.89 -18.91
C SER A 34 17.28 -9.65 -18.07
N GLU A 35 16.29 -8.79 -17.77
CA GLU A 35 16.44 -7.66 -16.83
C GLU A 35 15.77 -7.89 -15.46
N GLY A 36 15.43 -9.14 -15.13
CA GLY A 36 14.84 -9.51 -13.85
C GLY A 36 15.81 -9.53 -12.66
N TYR A 37 15.25 -9.59 -11.45
CA TYR A 37 15.98 -9.76 -10.19
C TYR A 37 15.95 -11.20 -9.67
N LEU A 38 15.21 -12.09 -10.35
CA LEU A 38 15.17 -13.52 -10.10
C LEU A 38 15.68 -14.22 -11.36
N PHE A 39 16.88 -14.76 -11.27
CA PHE A 39 17.52 -15.52 -12.34
C PHE A 39 17.04 -16.98 -12.32
N PRO A 40 17.13 -17.69 -13.46
CA PRO A 40 16.91 -19.14 -13.47
C PRO A 40 17.85 -19.83 -12.47
N ASN A 41 17.31 -20.76 -11.68
CA ASN A 41 17.94 -21.49 -10.58
C ASN A 41 18.18 -20.69 -9.28
N ASP A 42 17.57 -19.52 -9.14
CA ASP A 42 17.58 -18.80 -7.86
C ASP A 42 16.62 -19.42 -6.82
N PHE A 43 16.90 -19.12 -5.56
CA PHE A 43 16.04 -19.41 -4.42
C PHE A 43 15.31 -18.15 -4.00
N LEU A 44 14.00 -18.22 -3.83
CA LEU A 44 13.19 -17.15 -3.26
C LEU A 44 12.74 -17.53 -1.85
N VAL A 45 13.18 -16.76 -0.85
CA VAL A 45 12.69 -16.92 0.53
C VAL A 45 11.73 -15.79 0.85
N LEU A 46 10.47 -16.13 1.10
CA LEU A 46 9.42 -15.22 1.54
C LEU A 46 9.22 -15.39 3.05
N ASP A 47 9.85 -14.50 3.81
CA ASP A 47 9.69 -14.39 5.26
C ASP A 47 8.40 -13.63 5.60
N GLU A 48 7.79 -13.91 6.75
CA GLU A 48 6.45 -13.39 7.09
C GLU A 48 5.42 -13.62 5.97
N ALA A 49 5.43 -14.84 5.42
CA ALA A 49 4.62 -15.23 4.27
C ALA A 49 3.11 -15.00 4.44
N HIS A 50 2.61 -14.79 5.67
CA HIS A 50 1.22 -14.40 5.91
C HIS A 50 0.85 -13.05 5.26
N GLU A 51 1.81 -12.18 4.98
CA GLU A 51 1.60 -10.89 4.29
C GLU A 51 1.66 -11.01 2.76
N VAL A 52 2.13 -12.13 2.20
CA VAL A 52 2.42 -12.27 0.76
C VAL A 52 1.19 -12.02 -0.09
N GLU A 53 0.06 -12.60 0.28
CA GLU A 53 -1.19 -12.46 -0.45
C GLU A 53 -1.61 -10.99 -0.58
N ASP A 54 -1.63 -10.27 0.55
CA ASP A 54 -2.03 -8.86 0.60
C ASP A 54 -1.05 -7.94 -0.14
N VAL A 55 0.25 -8.22 -0.06
CA VAL A 55 1.26 -7.42 -0.77
C VAL A 55 1.23 -7.69 -2.27
N ALA A 56 1.09 -8.96 -2.68
CA ALA A 56 0.96 -9.35 -4.08
C ALA A 56 -0.31 -8.75 -4.69
N ALA A 57 -1.45 -8.83 -3.99
CA ALA A 57 -2.71 -8.23 -4.43
C ALA A 57 -2.56 -6.73 -4.71
N LYS A 58 -1.87 -6.00 -3.82
CA LYS A 58 -1.59 -4.56 -4.02
C LYS A 58 -0.64 -4.29 -5.19
N ALA A 59 0.37 -5.12 -5.40
CA ALA A 59 1.36 -4.93 -6.45
C ALA A 59 0.82 -5.29 -7.85
N LEU A 60 -0.01 -6.31 -7.94
CA LEU A 60 -0.72 -6.75 -9.15
C LEU A 60 -1.95 -5.89 -9.44
N GLY A 61 -2.49 -5.30 -8.39
CA GLY A 61 -3.58 -4.35 -8.45
C GLY A 61 -3.19 -3.06 -9.17
N LEU A 62 -4.23 -2.36 -9.58
CA LEU A 62 -4.16 -1.02 -10.10
C LEU A 62 -4.39 -0.01 -8.98
N GLU A 63 -3.55 1.03 -8.93
CA GLU A 63 -3.79 2.20 -8.09
C GLU A 63 -3.51 3.50 -8.84
N VAL A 64 -4.47 4.42 -8.83
CA VAL A 64 -4.30 5.78 -9.35
C VAL A 64 -4.60 6.79 -8.24
N ARG A 65 -3.55 7.48 -7.77
CA ARG A 65 -3.66 8.51 -6.74
C ARG A 65 -3.61 9.92 -7.32
N LEU A 66 -4.54 10.77 -6.90
CA LEU A 66 -4.56 12.19 -7.25
C LEU A 66 -3.25 12.90 -6.86
N GLY A 67 -2.74 12.62 -5.65
CA GLY A 67 -1.52 13.23 -5.14
C GLY A 67 -0.29 12.90 -5.98
N SER A 68 -0.13 11.63 -6.36
CA SER A 68 0.97 11.15 -7.20
C SER A 68 0.92 11.76 -8.60
N LEU A 69 -0.26 11.78 -9.22
CA LEU A 69 -0.44 12.35 -10.56
C LEU A 69 -0.20 13.87 -10.57
N ARG A 70 -0.71 14.59 -9.55
CA ARG A 70 -0.47 16.02 -9.37
C ARG A 70 1.01 16.32 -9.20
N PHE A 71 1.72 15.55 -8.37
CA PHE A 71 3.16 15.72 -8.17
C PHE A 71 3.93 15.54 -9.48
N LEU A 72 3.59 14.50 -10.25
CA LEU A 72 4.22 14.22 -11.53
C LEU A 72 4.04 15.36 -12.53
N LEU A 73 2.82 15.87 -12.68
CA LEU A 73 2.53 17.00 -13.57
C LEU A 73 3.20 18.30 -13.10
N GLN A 74 3.28 18.53 -11.79
CA GLN A 74 3.94 19.71 -11.22
C GLN A 74 5.47 19.68 -11.39
N ARG A 75 6.10 18.51 -11.54
CA ARG A 75 7.51 18.40 -11.92
C ARG A 75 7.75 18.83 -13.37
N LEU A 76 6.82 18.54 -14.28
CA LEU A 76 6.86 19.02 -15.65
C LEU A 76 6.68 20.54 -15.70
N ILE A 77 5.68 21.07 -14.99
CA ILE A 77 5.44 22.50 -14.83
C ILE A 77 4.63 22.81 -13.57
N HIS A 78 5.20 23.61 -12.68
CA HIS A 78 4.50 24.06 -11.49
C HIS A 78 3.62 25.30 -11.81
N PRO A 79 2.32 25.30 -11.49
CA PRO A 79 1.38 26.32 -11.97
C PRO A 79 1.67 27.73 -11.45
N ARG A 80 2.18 27.85 -10.20
CA ARG A 80 2.50 29.14 -9.56
C ARG A 80 3.89 29.69 -9.93
N THR A 81 4.94 28.90 -9.72
CA THR A 81 6.33 29.33 -9.96
C THR A 81 6.74 29.28 -11.43
N LYS A 82 5.94 28.61 -12.28
CA LYS A 82 6.24 28.36 -13.69
C LYS A 82 7.60 27.67 -13.92
N LYS A 83 8.12 26.96 -12.91
CA LYS A 83 9.33 26.15 -12.99
C LYS A 83 8.99 24.69 -13.29
N GLY A 84 9.87 23.99 -13.98
CA GLY A 84 9.73 22.56 -14.28
C GLY A 84 10.55 22.16 -15.50
N VAL A 85 10.54 20.87 -15.83
CA VAL A 85 11.27 20.31 -16.99
C VAL A 85 10.88 21.04 -18.28
N LEU A 86 9.58 21.26 -18.50
CA LEU A 86 9.07 21.89 -19.72
C LEU A 86 9.47 23.37 -19.86
N THR A 87 9.65 24.07 -18.74
CA THR A 87 10.15 25.46 -18.77
C THR A 87 11.61 25.52 -19.22
N ARG A 88 12.44 24.52 -18.84
CA ARG A 88 13.85 24.46 -19.26
C ARG A 88 13.96 24.19 -20.76
N ILE A 89 13.11 23.30 -21.27
CA ILE A 89 13.05 22.90 -22.69
C ILE A 89 12.47 24.02 -23.56
N GLY A 90 11.48 24.77 -23.04
CA GLY A 90 10.88 25.90 -23.75
C GLY A 90 9.71 25.53 -24.67
N ASP A 91 9.11 24.33 -24.53
CA ASP A 91 7.95 23.94 -25.33
C ASP A 91 6.63 24.49 -24.76
N GLY A 92 6.13 25.56 -25.39
CA GLY A 92 4.90 26.23 -24.97
C GLY A 92 3.63 25.39 -25.11
N ASN A 93 3.60 24.44 -26.05
CA ASN A 93 2.44 23.58 -26.27
C ASN A 93 2.34 22.52 -25.17
N ALA A 94 3.45 21.88 -24.83
CA ALA A 94 3.55 20.93 -23.72
C ALA A 94 3.22 21.60 -22.38
N VAL A 95 3.71 22.83 -22.16
CA VAL A 95 3.33 23.63 -20.98
C VAL A 95 1.82 23.85 -20.94
N LYS A 96 1.20 24.28 -22.05
CA LYS A 96 -0.23 24.55 -22.12
C LYS A 96 -1.07 23.29 -21.86
N SER A 97 -0.73 22.17 -22.50
CA SER A 97 -1.42 20.89 -22.30
C SER A 97 -1.31 20.41 -20.85
N THR A 98 -0.12 20.45 -20.26
CA THR A 98 0.11 20.01 -18.88
C THR A 98 -0.64 20.87 -17.87
N LEU A 99 -0.66 22.19 -18.06
CA LEU A 99 -1.47 23.09 -17.23
C LEU A 99 -2.97 22.85 -17.41
N GLY A 100 -3.41 22.50 -18.62
CA GLY A 100 -4.79 22.10 -18.90
C GLY A 100 -5.20 20.85 -18.12
N VAL A 101 -4.33 19.84 -18.05
CA VAL A 101 -4.55 18.64 -17.21
C VAL A 101 -4.63 19.02 -15.73
N LEU A 102 -3.68 19.82 -15.23
CA LEU A 102 -3.68 20.27 -13.84
C LEU A 102 -4.96 21.02 -13.43
N ALA A 103 -5.57 21.76 -14.37
CA ALA A 103 -6.79 22.51 -14.12
C ALA A 103 -8.03 21.63 -13.90
N ILE A 104 -8.12 20.49 -14.59
CA ILE A 104 -9.27 19.58 -14.48
C ILE A 104 -9.07 18.43 -13.49
N LEU A 105 -7.82 18.20 -13.09
CA LEU A 105 -7.40 17.00 -12.36
C LEU A 105 -8.20 16.73 -11.08
N GLU A 106 -8.37 17.74 -10.21
CA GLU A 106 -9.14 17.56 -8.97
C GLU A 106 -10.63 17.34 -9.25
N GLY A 107 -11.21 18.11 -10.18
CA GLY A 107 -12.63 17.96 -10.54
C GLY A 107 -12.96 16.58 -11.14
N ALA A 108 -12.06 16.02 -11.95
CA ALA A 108 -12.23 14.69 -12.50
C ALA A 108 -12.23 13.59 -11.43
N PHE A 109 -11.37 13.70 -10.40
CA PHE A 109 -11.40 12.75 -9.27
C PHE A 109 -12.65 12.92 -8.40
N GLU A 110 -13.08 14.16 -8.15
CA GLU A 110 -14.32 14.43 -7.41
C GLU A 110 -15.53 13.80 -8.12
N GLU A 111 -15.68 14.02 -9.44
CA GLU A 111 -16.78 13.44 -10.23
C GLU A 111 -16.81 11.90 -10.16
N ILE A 112 -15.64 11.25 -10.21
CA ILE A 112 -15.52 9.79 -10.09
C ILE A 112 -15.95 9.32 -8.70
N LEU A 113 -15.47 9.97 -7.64
CA LEU A 113 -15.80 9.60 -6.26
C LEU A 113 -17.28 9.84 -5.94
N GLU A 114 -17.85 10.94 -6.43
CA GLU A 114 -19.27 11.26 -6.30
C GLU A 114 -20.13 10.23 -7.05
N SER A 115 -19.76 9.87 -8.27
CA SER A 115 -20.45 8.84 -9.07
C SER A 115 -20.38 7.46 -8.40
N ALA A 116 -19.31 7.17 -7.67
CA ALA A 116 -19.19 5.97 -6.84
C ALA A 116 -20.03 6.04 -5.55
N GLY A 117 -20.60 7.20 -5.21
CA GLY A 117 -21.37 7.43 -3.99
C GLY A 117 -20.50 7.46 -2.72
N LEU A 118 -19.24 7.89 -2.83
CA LEU A 118 -18.37 8.10 -1.67
C LEU A 118 -18.62 9.49 -1.07
N GLY A 119 -18.80 9.55 0.25
CA GLY A 119 -18.98 10.81 0.99
C GLY A 119 -17.66 11.54 1.29
N ALA A 120 -17.65 12.33 2.36
CA ALA A 120 -16.52 13.21 2.71
C ALA A 120 -15.22 12.47 3.07
N SER A 121 -15.27 11.19 3.44
CA SER A 121 -14.10 10.38 3.76
C SER A 121 -14.41 8.88 3.75
N GLY A 122 -13.38 8.05 3.74
CA GLY A 122 -13.47 6.59 3.82
C GLY A 122 -13.29 5.93 2.46
N GLN A 123 -13.84 4.72 2.31
CA GLN A 123 -13.74 3.92 1.10
C GLN A 123 -15.11 3.39 0.67
N LYS A 124 -15.30 3.20 -0.63
CA LYS A 124 -16.55 2.69 -1.21
C LYS A 124 -16.26 1.70 -2.33
N ARG A 125 -16.79 0.49 -2.20
CA ARG A 125 -16.72 -0.55 -3.24
C ARG A 125 -17.57 -0.16 -4.45
N VAL A 126 -16.97 -0.21 -5.62
CA VAL A 126 -17.61 -0.02 -6.92
C VAL A 126 -17.93 -1.40 -7.50
N ARG A 127 -19.19 -1.62 -7.89
CA ARG A 127 -19.67 -2.93 -8.37
C ARG A 127 -20.09 -2.95 -9.84
N GLN A 128 -20.19 -1.77 -10.45
CA GLN A 128 -20.56 -1.60 -11.85
C GLN A 128 -19.85 -0.36 -12.41
N PRO A 129 -19.57 -0.31 -13.71
CA PRO A 129 -18.94 0.84 -14.35
C PRO A 129 -19.69 2.13 -14.04
N LEU A 130 -18.95 3.19 -13.69
CA LEU A 130 -19.53 4.45 -13.19
C LEU A 130 -20.20 5.28 -14.29
N GLY A 131 -20.00 4.95 -15.57
CA GLY A 131 -20.54 5.71 -16.70
C GLY A 131 -19.93 7.12 -16.87
N VAL A 132 -18.92 7.47 -16.08
CA VAL A 132 -18.23 8.77 -16.13
C VAL A 132 -17.40 8.88 -17.41
N LYS A 133 -17.66 9.92 -18.19
CA LYS A 133 -16.89 10.25 -19.39
C LYS A 133 -15.78 11.24 -19.02
N SER A 134 -14.66 10.73 -18.52
CA SER A 134 -13.52 11.58 -18.17
C SER A 134 -12.60 11.83 -19.36
N GLU A 135 -12.34 13.10 -19.67
CA GLU A 135 -11.30 13.50 -20.62
C GLU A 135 -9.88 13.44 -20.03
N LEU A 136 -9.75 13.15 -18.72
CA LEU A 136 -8.45 13.17 -18.05
C LEU A 136 -7.48 12.17 -18.68
N GLY A 137 -7.94 10.95 -18.97
CA GLY A 137 -7.12 9.90 -19.58
C GLY A 137 -6.58 10.31 -20.96
N SER A 138 -7.41 10.82 -21.85
CA SER A 138 -6.97 11.26 -23.19
C SER A 138 -6.01 12.44 -23.11
N ARG A 139 -6.28 13.43 -22.25
CA ARG A 139 -5.39 14.58 -22.07
C ARG A 139 -4.03 14.20 -21.47
N LEU A 140 -3.98 13.18 -20.62
CA LEU A 140 -2.71 12.61 -20.14
C LEU A 140 -1.92 11.96 -21.30
N MET A 141 -2.60 11.23 -22.19
CA MET A 141 -1.98 10.64 -23.38
C MET A 141 -1.49 11.71 -24.38
N ASP A 142 -2.20 12.83 -24.50
CA ASP A 142 -1.74 13.97 -25.33
C ASP A 142 -0.44 14.56 -24.78
N VAL A 143 -0.35 14.78 -23.46
CA VAL A 143 0.89 15.25 -22.81
C VAL A 143 2.00 14.23 -22.99
N ARG A 144 1.72 12.93 -22.77
CA ARG A 144 2.68 11.84 -23.01
C ARG A 144 3.26 11.90 -24.43
N ALA A 145 2.42 12.03 -25.45
CA ALA A 145 2.86 12.08 -26.85
C ALA A 145 3.79 13.29 -27.10
N GLN A 146 3.50 14.44 -26.50
CA GLN A 146 4.37 15.62 -26.57
C GLN A 146 5.72 15.38 -25.87
N LEU A 147 5.73 14.73 -24.70
CA LEU A 147 6.98 14.39 -24.00
C LEU A 147 7.85 13.42 -24.79
N LEU A 148 7.27 12.42 -25.45
CA LEU A 148 8.02 11.48 -26.28
C LEU A 148 8.68 12.19 -27.47
N LYS A 149 7.94 13.09 -28.13
CA LYS A 149 8.50 13.91 -29.21
C LYS A 149 9.67 14.76 -28.73
N LEU A 150 9.52 15.43 -27.58
CA LEU A 150 10.61 16.22 -26.98
C LEU A 150 11.82 15.33 -26.61
N ALA A 151 11.58 14.09 -26.19
CA ALA A 151 12.63 13.15 -25.87
C ALA A 151 13.39 12.65 -27.11
N GLU A 152 12.72 12.59 -28.27
CA GLU A 152 13.35 12.31 -29.56
C GLU A 152 14.21 13.50 -30.01
N ASP A 153 13.68 14.73 -29.88
CA ASP A 153 14.38 15.96 -30.25
C ASP A 153 15.61 16.25 -29.37
N ALA A 154 15.60 15.80 -28.11
CA ALA A 154 16.69 16.00 -27.15
C ALA A 154 17.96 15.15 -27.42
N GLY A 155 17.90 14.12 -28.28
CA GLY A 155 19.00 13.17 -28.49
C GLY A 155 19.35 12.37 -27.24
N ASP A 156 20.54 11.76 -27.16
CA ASP A 156 20.91 10.92 -26.01
C ASP A 156 21.36 11.73 -24.79
N GLY A 157 20.82 11.40 -23.61
CA GLY A 157 21.21 12.04 -22.36
C GLY A 157 20.19 11.90 -21.22
N GLU A 158 20.52 12.53 -20.09
CA GLU A 158 19.69 12.54 -18.88
C GLU A 158 18.31 13.15 -19.12
N GLU A 159 18.21 14.19 -19.96
CA GLU A 159 16.95 14.86 -20.28
C GLU A 159 15.99 13.97 -21.06
N ARG A 160 16.47 13.23 -22.07
CA ARG A 160 15.69 12.23 -22.80
C ARG A 160 15.14 11.15 -21.86
N ASN A 161 15.97 10.69 -20.92
CA ASN A 161 15.57 9.69 -19.95
C ASN A 161 14.52 10.24 -18.96
N GLU A 162 14.67 11.48 -18.48
CA GLU A 162 13.68 12.14 -17.61
C GLU A 162 12.33 12.30 -18.32
N LEU A 163 12.33 12.73 -19.59
CA LEU A 163 11.10 12.88 -20.39
C LEU A 163 10.41 11.54 -20.66
N LYS A 164 11.17 10.50 -21.00
CA LYS A 164 10.64 9.14 -21.20
C LYS A 164 10.04 8.55 -19.92
N ASP A 165 10.69 8.74 -18.77
CA ASP A 165 10.17 8.30 -17.47
C ASP A 165 8.85 9.01 -17.13
N HIS A 166 8.78 10.34 -17.35
CA HIS A 166 7.53 11.08 -17.18
C HIS A 166 6.43 10.59 -18.12
N ALA A 167 6.74 10.37 -19.40
CA ALA A 167 5.79 9.86 -20.39
C ALA A 167 5.24 8.47 -20.00
N ARG A 168 6.12 7.53 -19.64
CA ARG A 168 5.73 6.18 -19.18
C ARG A 168 4.79 6.22 -17.98
N ARG A 169 5.06 7.08 -17.00
CA ARG A 169 4.22 7.19 -15.80
C ARG A 169 2.87 7.88 -16.07
N LEU A 170 2.81 8.83 -16.99
CA LEU A 170 1.55 9.42 -17.46
C LEU A 170 0.70 8.38 -18.18
N GLU A 171 1.32 7.55 -19.02
CA GLU A 171 0.67 6.43 -19.71
C GLU A 171 0.08 5.44 -18.72
N ALA A 172 0.87 4.96 -17.74
CA ALA A 172 0.39 4.04 -16.71
C ALA A 172 -0.79 4.63 -15.92
N SER A 173 -0.76 5.93 -15.61
CA SER A 173 -1.86 6.61 -14.92
C SER A 173 -3.11 6.73 -15.79
N ALA A 174 -2.95 7.00 -17.09
CA ALA A 174 -4.05 7.12 -18.04
C ALA A 174 -4.71 5.76 -18.33
N PHE A 175 -3.88 4.73 -18.53
CA PHE A 175 -4.33 3.35 -18.67
C PHE A 175 -5.08 2.89 -17.42
N GLY A 176 -4.52 3.12 -16.24
CA GLY A 176 -5.16 2.82 -14.98
C GLY A 176 -6.52 3.48 -14.81
N LEU A 177 -6.61 4.78 -15.09
CA LEU A 177 -7.88 5.49 -15.05
C LEU A 177 -8.91 4.85 -16.01
N GLY A 178 -8.48 4.51 -17.23
CA GLY A 178 -9.34 3.84 -18.22
C GLY A 178 -9.84 2.48 -17.76
N GLU A 179 -8.95 1.64 -17.23
CA GLU A 179 -9.25 0.32 -16.69
C GLU A 179 -10.21 0.39 -15.50
N PHE A 180 -10.01 1.34 -14.60
CA PHE A 180 -10.89 1.55 -13.46
C PHE A 180 -12.30 1.97 -13.90
N LEU A 181 -12.42 2.91 -14.83
CA LEU A 181 -13.71 3.42 -15.31
C LEU A 181 -14.50 2.36 -16.10
N LYS A 182 -13.80 1.54 -16.88
CA LYS A 182 -14.41 0.45 -17.66
C LYS A 182 -14.66 -0.81 -16.83
N MET A 183 -13.95 -0.97 -15.71
CA MET A 183 -13.90 -2.21 -14.93
C MET A 183 -13.60 -3.44 -15.80
N SER A 184 -12.58 -3.32 -16.66
CA SER A 184 -12.21 -4.31 -17.68
C SER A 184 -11.43 -5.52 -17.15
N ARG A 185 -10.96 -5.50 -15.90
CA ARG A 185 -10.22 -6.63 -15.30
C ARG A 185 -11.20 -7.56 -14.59
N GLU A 186 -11.40 -8.73 -15.17
CA GLU A 186 -12.19 -9.79 -14.54
C GLU A 186 -11.53 -10.26 -13.23
N GLY A 187 -12.33 -10.78 -12.30
CA GLY A 187 -11.83 -11.25 -11.00
C GLY A 187 -11.28 -10.17 -10.07
N HIS A 188 -11.43 -8.87 -10.40
CA HIS A 188 -10.95 -7.77 -9.56
C HIS A 188 -12.05 -7.12 -8.71
N ALA A 189 -11.69 -6.72 -7.49
CA ALA A 189 -12.48 -5.84 -6.65
C ALA A 189 -12.07 -4.38 -6.89
N TYR A 190 -13.05 -3.51 -7.12
CA TYR A 190 -12.85 -2.09 -7.38
C TYR A 190 -13.35 -1.24 -6.22
N TRP A 191 -12.60 -0.22 -5.82
CA TRP A 191 -13.06 0.76 -4.83
C TRP A 191 -12.43 2.14 -5.02
N VAL A 192 -13.12 3.14 -4.50
CA VAL A 192 -12.60 4.50 -4.35
C VAL A 192 -12.28 4.78 -2.89
N GLU A 193 -11.28 5.61 -2.63
CA GLU A 193 -10.90 6.02 -1.28
C GLU A 193 -10.64 7.52 -1.21
N ARG A 194 -11.11 8.14 -0.12
CA ARG A 194 -10.84 9.53 0.26
C ARG A 194 -10.31 9.57 1.70
N ARG A 195 -9.06 9.99 1.86
CA ARG A 195 -8.48 10.26 3.18
C ARG A 195 -8.49 11.75 3.44
N LEU A 196 -9.03 12.14 4.60
CA LEU A 196 -8.99 13.53 5.03
C LEU A 196 -7.54 13.97 5.27
N PRO A 197 -7.22 15.27 5.08
CA PRO A 197 -5.95 15.83 5.48
C PRO A 197 -5.67 15.49 6.95
N GLU A 198 -4.43 15.08 7.26
CA GLU A 198 -4.01 15.06 8.66
C GLU A 198 -3.95 16.51 9.17
N GLU A 199 -4.44 16.74 10.40
CA GLU A 199 -4.23 18.01 11.12
C GLU A 199 -2.75 18.44 11.02
N GLY A 200 -2.51 19.66 10.52
CA GLY A 200 -1.18 20.22 10.32
C GLY A 200 -0.56 20.01 8.92
N ARG A 201 -1.20 19.26 8.01
CA ARG A 201 -0.77 19.19 6.59
C ARG A 201 -1.63 20.08 5.71
N ALA A 202 -0.98 20.95 4.93
CA ALA A 202 -1.62 21.90 4.02
C ALA A 202 -2.28 21.28 2.77
N HIS A 203 -2.36 19.96 2.66
CA HIS A 203 -2.83 19.28 1.44
C HIS A 203 -4.30 18.91 1.57
N ARG A 204 -5.09 19.27 0.55
CA ARG A 204 -6.44 18.73 0.33
C ARG A 204 -6.38 17.19 0.39
N GLY A 205 -7.43 16.55 0.92
CA GLY A 205 -7.46 15.11 1.19
C GLY A 205 -6.97 14.26 0.01
N GLU A 206 -6.42 13.09 0.31
CA GLU A 206 -5.90 12.17 -0.70
C GLU A 206 -7.08 11.39 -1.31
N MET A 207 -7.24 11.48 -2.63
CA MET A 207 -8.20 10.69 -3.40
C MET A 207 -7.47 9.64 -4.22
N SER A 208 -8.03 8.43 -4.25
CA SER A 208 -7.43 7.30 -4.96
C SER A 208 -8.47 6.33 -5.50
N LEU A 209 -8.12 5.72 -6.63
CA LEU A 209 -8.89 4.71 -7.32
C LEU A 209 -8.10 3.40 -7.28
N HIS A 210 -8.77 2.30 -6.96
CA HIS A 210 -8.12 1.01 -6.76
C HIS A 210 -8.86 -0.10 -7.46
N ALA A 211 -8.12 -1.02 -8.07
CA ALA A 211 -8.61 -2.32 -8.49
C ALA A 211 -7.62 -3.39 -8.04
N SER A 212 -8.06 -4.41 -7.32
CA SER A 212 -7.16 -5.47 -6.84
C SER A 212 -7.75 -6.83 -7.20
N PRO A 213 -6.94 -7.79 -7.65
CA PRO A 213 -7.43 -9.16 -7.87
C PRO A 213 -8.03 -9.69 -6.56
N VAL A 214 -9.17 -10.38 -6.68
CA VAL A 214 -9.83 -11.07 -5.55
C VAL A 214 -9.08 -12.34 -5.21
N GLU A 215 -8.54 -13.02 -6.22
CA GLU A 215 -7.73 -14.22 -6.07
C GLU A 215 -6.34 -13.93 -6.68
N VAL A 216 -5.29 -14.09 -5.87
CA VAL A 216 -3.91 -13.90 -6.30
C VAL A 216 -3.16 -15.20 -6.53
N ALA A 217 -3.78 -16.34 -6.20
CA ALA A 217 -3.15 -17.65 -6.22
C ALA A 217 -2.55 -18.00 -7.59
N GLU A 218 -3.36 -17.99 -8.65
CA GLU A 218 -2.92 -18.30 -10.02
C GLU A 218 -1.77 -17.38 -10.46
N ARG A 219 -1.87 -16.10 -10.10
CA ARG A 219 -0.87 -15.11 -10.47
C ARG A 219 0.43 -15.26 -9.71
N LEU A 220 0.35 -15.62 -8.43
CA LEU A 220 1.52 -15.94 -7.62
C LEU A 220 2.18 -17.21 -8.12
N GLU A 221 1.42 -18.21 -8.54
CA GLU A 221 1.95 -19.44 -9.10
C GLU A 221 2.84 -19.17 -10.33
N GLU A 222 2.35 -18.36 -11.26
CA GLU A 222 3.12 -17.93 -12.44
C GLU A 222 4.40 -17.13 -12.07
N LEU A 223 4.33 -16.29 -11.04
CA LEU A 223 5.40 -15.36 -10.70
C LEU A 223 6.48 -15.95 -9.80
N VAL A 224 6.08 -16.74 -8.80
CA VAL A 224 6.95 -17.23 -7.72
C VAL A 224 7.14 -18.74 -7.72
N PHE A 225 6.29 -19.54 -8.38
CA PHE A 225 6.43 -21.01 -8.46
C PHE A 225 6.87 -21.46 -9.87
N ARG A 226 7.78 -20.71 -10.49
CA ARG A 226 8.32 -21.00 -11.83
C ARG A 226 9.18 -22.27 -11.81
N PRO A 227 9.24 -23.06 -12.91
CA PRO A 227 9.97 -24.34 -12.96
C PRO A 227 11.45 -24.27 -12.54
N ASP A 228 12.12 -23.15 -12.79
CA ASP A 228 13.54 -22.94 -12.46
C ASP A 228 13.73 -22.11 -11.18
N CYS A 229 12.74 -22.02 -10.28
CA CYS A 229 12.82 -21.20 -9.07
C CYS A 229 12.32 -22.00 -7.87
N THR A 230 13.18 -22.21 -6.87
CA THR A 230 12.74 -22.84 -5.61
C THR A 230 12.25 -21.77 -4.66
N THR A 231 11.00 -21.87 -4.19
CA THR A 231 10.40 -20.89 -3.28
C THR A 231 10.14 -21.49 -1.92
N ILE A 232 10.65 -20.83 -0.87
CA ILE A 232 10.44 -21.18 0.53
C ILE A 232 9.60 -20.08 1.17
N MET A 233 8.44 -20.45 1.73
CA MET A 233 7.58 -19.55 2.47
C MET A 233 7.61 -19.90 3.95
N THR A 234 7.90 -18.92 4.81
CA THR A 234 7.98 -19.12 6.26
C THR A 234 7.25 -18.01 7.00
N SER A 235 6.55 -18.37 8.07
CA SER A 235 5.89 -17.43 8.99
C SER A 235 5.40 -18.19 10.22
N ALA A 236 5.38 -17.51 11.37
CA ALA A 236 4.88 -18.07 12.62
C ALA A 236 3.35 -18.22 12.67
N THR A 237 2.62 -17.65 11.71
CA THR A 237 1.15 -17.46 11.76
C THR A 237 0.44 -17.96 10.50
N LEU A 238 1.05 -18.86 9.73
CA LEU A 238 0.41 -19.43 8.52
C LEU A 238 -0.75 -20.37 8.85
N ASP A 239 -0.65 -21.12 9.94
CA ASP A 239 -1.72 -22.01 10.39
C ASP A 239 -2.79 -21.24 11.17
N VAL A 240 -4.04 -21.50 10.84
CA VAL A 240 -5.24 -20.98 11.52
C VAL A 240 -5.92 -22.07 12.36
N GLY A 241 -5.16 -23.07 12.78
CA GLY A 241 -5.61 -24.23 13.56
C GLY A 241 -6.20 -25.36 12.72
N ARG A 242 -5.90 -25.42 11.42
CA ARG A 242 -6.41 -26.44 10.48
C ARG A 242 -5.34 -26.97 9.52
N GLY A 243 -4.07 -26.67 9.76
CA GLY A 243 -2.97 -26.98 8.85
C GLY A 243 -2.73 -25.89 7.81
N LEU A 244 -1.70 -26.10 6.99
CA LEU A 244 -1.19 -25.10 6.03
C LEU A 244 -1.95 -25.08 4.70
N GLU A 245 -2.90 -26.01 4.48
CA GLU A 245 -3.69 -26.12 3.24
C GLU A 245 -4.46 -24.83 2.91
N PHE A 246 -5.00 -24.17 3.94
CA PHE A 246 -5.75 -22.93 3.76
C PHE A 246 -4.85 -21.82 3.20
N PHE A 247 -3.65 -21.66 3.76
CA PHE A 247 -2.69 -20.69 3.26
C PHE A 247 -2.20 -21.06 1.86
N ALA A 248 -1.79 -22.33 1.67
CA ALA A 248 -1.29 -22.84 0.40
C ALA A 248 -2.24 -22.54 -0.76
N LYS A 249 -3.54 -22.79 -0.59
CA LYS A 249 -4.55 -22.49 -1.60
C LYS A 249 -4.65 -21.00 -1.97
N ARG A 250 -4.49 -20.09 -0.99
CA ARG A 250 -4.63 -18.64 -1.22
C ARG A 250 -3.45 -18.04 -1.97
N VAL A 251 -2.28 -18.68 -1.88
CA VAL A 251 -1.05 -18.20 -2.52
C VAL A 251 -0.65 -19.02 -3.75
N GLY A 252 -1.39 -20.06 -4.12
CA GLY A 252 -1.06 -20.90 -5.29
C GLY A 252 -0.07 -22.02 -5.00
N ALA A 253 0.17 -22.36 -3.74
CA ALA A 253 1.18 -23.34 -3.30
C ALA A 253 0.60 -24.72 -2.99
N GLN A 254 -0.48 -25.14 -3.66
CA GLN A 254 -1.19 -26.40 -3.35
C GLN A 254 -0.32 -27.65 -3.46
N GLU A 255 0.69 -27.64 -4.34
CA GLU A 255 1.62 -28.76 -4.53
C GLU A 255 2.86 -28.69 -3.64
N ALA A 256 2.98 -27.66 -2.80
CA ALA A 256 4.15 -27.47 -1.96
C ALA A 256 4.24 -28.50 -0.83
N GLU A 257 5.47 -28.91 -0.51
CA GLU A 257 5.74 -29.63 0.73
C GLU A 257 5.47 -28.69 1.92
N THR A 258 4.69 -29.17 2.88
CA THR A 258 4.30 -28.38 4.06
C THR A 258 4.94 -28.94 5.32
N LEU A 259 5.42 -28.05 6.18
CA LEU A 259 6.00 -28.40 7.48
C LEU A 259 5.44 -27.45 8.54
N LEU A 260 4.70 -28.01 9.49
CA LEU A 260 4.26 -27.30 10.69
C LEU A 260 5.20 -27.68 11.84
N VAL A 261 5.91 -26.68 12.36
CA VAL A 261 6.80 -26.87 13.52
C VAL A 261 6.06 -26.38 14.77
N GLU A 262 5.98 -27.24 15.78
CA GLU A 262 5.34 -26.89 17.05
C GLU A 262 6.13 -25.80 17.78
N SER A 263 5.41 -24.97 18.54
CA SER A 263 6.03 -23.94 19.37
C SER A 263 6.94 -24.57 20.41
N PRO A 264 8.19 -24.10 20.56
CA PRO A 264 9.11 -24.62 21.57
C PRO A 264 8.80 -24.11 22.99
N PHE A 265 7.77 -23.27 23.17
CA PHE A 265 7.46 -22.61 24.43
C PHE A 265 6.47 -23.41 25.30
N ASP A 266 6.74 -23.47 26.60
CA ASP A 266 5.85 -24.07 27.59
C ASP A 266 4.78 -23.06 28.05
N TYR A 267 3.70 -22.95 27.28
CA TYR A 267 2.61 -22.04 27.60
C TYR A 267 1.88 -22.41 28.89
N GLU A 268 1.82 -23.69 29.27
CA GLU A 268 1.10 -24.14 30.46
C GLU A 268 1.74 -23.59 31.74
N SER A 269 3.08 -23.58 31.80
CA SER A 269 3.80 -23.01 32.94
C SER A 269 4.11 -21.52 32.82
N GLN A 270 4.24 -20.98 31.59
CA GLN A 270 4.71 -19.61 31.35
C GLN A 270 3.59 -18.61 31.00
N MET A 271 2.36 -19.05 30.73
CA MET A 271 1.25 -18.19 30.33
C MET A 271 0.02 -18.38 31.22
N ARG A 272 -0.66 -17.27 31.54
CA ARG A 272 -2.01 -17.28 32.13
C ARG A 272 -2.93 -16.40 31.30
N VAL A 273 -4.09 -16.95 30.93
CA VAL A 273 -5.13 -16.22 30.22
C VAL A 273 -6.20 -15.77 31.20
N TYR A 274 -6.50 -14.48 31.21
CA TYR A 274 -7.58 -13.91 32.00
C TYR A 274 -8.70 -13.45 31.07
N LEU A 275 -9.92 -13.93 31.32
CA LEU A 275 -11.13 -13.54 30.60
C LEU A 275 -12.06 -12.79 31.57
N PRO A 276 -12.06 -11.45 31.56
CA PRO A 276 -13.01 -10.64 32.32
C PRO A 276 -14.47 -11.04 32.07
N LYS A 277 -15.16 -11.53 33.10
CA LYS A 277 -16.60 -11.80 33.02
C LYS A 277 -17.37 -10.48 33.21
N GLY A 278 -18.45 -10.29 32.45
CA GLY A 278 -19.33 -9.12 32.59
C GLY A 278 -18.76 -7.83 32.02
N MET A 279 -17.84 -7.92 31.06
CA MET A 279 -17.42 -6.76 30.27
C MET A 279 -18.64 -6.22 29.49
N PRO A 280 -18.96 -4.92 29.57
CA PRO A 280 -20.01 -4.31 28.74
C PRO A 280 -19.70 -4.49 27.25
N GLU A 281 -20.72 -4.34 26.40
CA GLU A 281 -20.51 -4.32 24.96
C GLU A 281 -19.88 -2.99 24.51
N PRO A 282 -19.03 -2.96 23.47
CA PRO A 282 -18.44 -1.71 22.96
C PRO A 282 -19.48 -0.64 22.59
N SER A 283 -20.70 -1.04 22.22
CA SER A 283 -21.82 -0.14 21.93
C SER A 283 -22.38 0.58 23.16
N GLU A 284 -22.09 0.11 24.37
CA GLU A 284 -22.51 0.74 25.64
C GLU A 284 -21.67 1.98 26.01
N GLY A 285 -20.76 2.40 25.14
CA GLY A 285 -20.11 3.71 25.20
C GLY A 285 -19.31 3.94 26.48
N GLN A 286 -19.82 4.80 27.37
CA GLN A 286 -19.12 5.20 28.58
C GLN A 286 -18.95 4.04 29.57
N ARG A 287 -19.95 3.18 29.71
CA ARG A 287 -19.89 2.03 30.61
C ARG A 287 -18.79 1.04 30.20
N PHE A 288 -18.65 0.81 28.89
CA PHE A 288 -17.56 0.01 28.33
C PHE A 288 -16.20 0.65 28.60
N GLN A 289 -16.08 1.96 28.39
CA GLN A 289 -14.85 2.71 28.59
C GLN A 289 -14.34 2.58 30.04
N GLU A 290 -15.20 2.83 31.02
CA GLU A 290 -14.84 2.76 32.44
C GLU A 290 -14.43 1.33 32.86
N ALA A 291 -15.17 0.32 32.38
CA ALA A 291 -14.81 -1.07 32.64
C ALA A 291 -13.46 -1.43 32.00
N LEU A 292 -13.19 -0.94 30.79
CA LEU A 292 -11.95 -1.21 30.05
C LEU A 292 -10.75 -0.62 30.79
N GLU A 293 -10.85 0.65 31.20
CA GLU A 293 -9.83 1.34 31.98
C GLU A 293 -9.56 0.61 33.30
N GLY A 294 -10.62 0.21 34.02
CA GLY A 294 -10.48 -0.54 35.27
C GLY A 294 -9.76 -1.89 35.11
N TRP A 295 -10.03 -2.63 34.03
CA TRP A 295 -9.32 -3.89 33.76
C TRP A 295 -7.86 -3.65 33.36
N ILE A 296 -7.57 -2.62 32.57
CA ILE A 296 -6.19 -2.26 32.22
C ILE A 296 -5.42 -1.88 33.48
N GLN A 297 -5.96 -1.01 34.34
CA GLN A 297 -5.35 -0.63 35.61
C GLN A 297 -4.99 -1.85 36.46
N ARG A 298 -5.93 -2.81 36.57
CA ARG A 298 -5.72 -4.06 37.32
C ARG A 298 -4.53 -4.86 36.79
N PHE A 299 -4.49 -5.17 35.50
CA PHE A 299 -3.45 -6.05 34.93
C PHE A 299 -2.10 -5.34 34.78
N VAL A 300 -2.11 -4.05 34.46
CA VAL A 300 -0.89 -3.23 34.44
C VAL A 300 -0.29 -3.12 35.84
N GLY A 301 -1.13 -2.97 36.87
CA GLY A 301 -0.69 -3.00 38.27
C GLY A 301 -0.05 -4.34 38.66
N MET A 302 -0.65 -5.47 38.24
CA MET A 302 -0.09 -6.82 38.49
C MET A 302 1.28 -7.03 37.83
N THR A 303 1.50 -6.45 36.64
CA THR A 303 2.76 -6.57 35.88
C THR A 303 3.76 -5.45 36.18
N LYS A 304 3.42 -4.52 37.09
CA LYS A 304 4.23 -3.33 37.42
C LYS A 304 4.61 -2.52 36.17
N GLY A 305 3.63 -2.29 35.29
CA GLY A 305 3.83 -1.52 34.07
C GLY A 305 4.42 -2.28 32.88
N LYS A 306 4.82 -3.55 33.04
CA LYS A 306 5.37 -4.38 31.95
C LYS A 306 4.24 -4.97 31.10
N ALA A 307 3.48 -4.09 30.45
CA ALA A 307 2.32 -4.46 29.67
C ALA A 307 2.37 -3.82 28.28
N PHE A 308 1.85 -4.56 27.30
CA PHE A 308 1.57 -4.05 25.96
C PHE A 308 0.08 -4.22 25.69
N VAL A 309 -0.62 -3.11 25.47
CA VAL A 309 -2.08 -3.09 25.31
C VAL A 309 -2.43 -2.85 23.85
N LEU A 310 -3.12 -3.82 23.24
CA LEU A 310 -3.53 -3.77 21.84
C LEU A 310 -4.96 -3.25 21.69
N PHE A 311 -5.17 -2.34 20.75
CA PHE A 311 -6.47 -1.79 20.40
C PHE A 311 -6.76 -2.01 18.92
N THR A 312 -8.01 -2.36 18.60
CA THR A 312 -8.50 -2.43 17.21
C THR A 312 -8.88 -1.05 16.64
N SER A 313 -8.89 0.00 17.48
CA SER A 313 -9.24 1.36 17.09
C SER A 313 -8.29 2.39 17.67
N ARG A 314 -7.73 3.26 16.80
CA ARG A 314 -6.92 4.40 17.24
C ARG A 314 -7.71 5.41 18.06
N ALA A 315 -9.01 5.56 17.80
CA ALA A 315 -9.85 6.47 18.57
C ALA A 315 -10.03 5.96 20.00
N MET A 316 -10.25 4.65 20.17
CA MET A 316 -10.33 4.00 21.47
C MET A 316 -9.00 4.08 22.22
N LEU A 317 -7.89 3.78 21.54
CA LEU A 317 -6.55 3.92 22.10
C LEU A 317 -6.30 5.33 22.65
N ARG A 318 -6.61 6.38 21.88
CA ARG A 318 -6.42 7.77 22.34
C ARG A 318 -7.31 8.10 23.53
N LYS A 319 -8.60 7.77 23.44
CA LYS A 319 -9.57 8.02 24.52
C LYS A 319 -9.13 7.34 25.83
N THR A 320 -8.74 6.08 25.76
CA THR A 320 -8.25 5.31 26.92
C THR A 320 -6.92 5.86 27.43
N ALA A 321 -5.98 6.24 26.55
CA ALA A 321 -4.72 6.82 26.96
C ALA A 321 -4.89 8.17 27.69
N GLU A 322 -5.78 9.03 27.18
CA GLU A 322 -6.15 10.30 27.83
C GLU A 322 -6.82 10.05 29.19
N GLY A 323 -7.78 9.14 29.27
CA GLY A 323 -8.49 8.81 30.51
C GLY A 323 -7.61 8.17 31.59
N MET A 324 -6.52 7.50 31.20
CA MET A 324 -5.61 6.82 32.13
C MET A 324 -4.34 7.62 32.47
N ALA A 325 -4.10 8.77 31.83
CA ALA A 325 -2.85 9.51 31.95
C ALA A 325 -2.50 9.86 33.41
N GLU A 326 -3.47 10.39 34.16
CA GLU A 326 -3.32 10.75 35.58
C GLU A 326 -2.96 9.52 36.44
N TRP A 327 -3.65 8.40 36.24
CA TRP A 327 -3.36 7.16 36.97
C TRP A 327 -1.94 6.65 36.70
N PHE A 328 -1.47 6.68 35.45
CA PHE A 328 -0.11 6.26 35.12
C PHE A 328 0.95 7.17 35.79
N GLU A 329 0.68 8.47 35.85
CA GLU A 329 1.54 9.44 36.54
C GLU A 329 1.60 9.19 38.05
N GLU A 330 0.45 8.98 38.70
CA GLU A 330 0.35 8.64 40.13
C GLU A 330 1.10 7.34 40.48
N GLN A 331 1.04 6.34 39.61
CA GLN A 331 1.76 5.08 39.79
C GLN A 331 3.26 5.17 39.43
N GLY A 332 3.74 6.31 38.93
CA GLY A 332 5.12 6.46 38.45
C GLY A 332 5.45 5.57 37.26
N LEU A 333 4.46 5.21 36.45
CA LEU A 333 4.59 4.31 35.31
C LEU A 333 4.63 5.11 33.99
N ARG A 334 5.62 4.82 33.14
CA ARG A 334 5.75 5.48 31.84
C ARG A 334 4.68 4.96 30.86
N LEU A 335 3.71 5.81 30.54
CA LEU A 335 2.75 5.55 29.47
C LEU A 335 3.36 5.88 28.10
N LEU A 336 3.41 4.89 27.22
CA LEU A 336 3.89 5.02 25.85
C LEU A 336 2.73 4.75 24.88
N VAL A 337 2.36 5.78 24.11
CA VAL A 337 1.21 5.73 23.21
C VAL A 337 1.69 5.78 21.77
N GLN A 338 1.28 4.80 20.96
CA GLN A 338 1.50 4.85 19.53
C GLN A 338 0.57 5.88 18.89
N ASP A 339 1.11 7.07 18.65
CA ASP A 339 0.42 8.18 18.02
C ASP A 339 1.24 8.75 16.85
N LYS A 340 0.78 9.89 16.32
CA LYS A 340 1.41 10.55 15.18
C LYS A 340 2.83 11.08 15.47
N GLY A 341 3.17 11.35 16.73
CA GLY A 341 4.49 11.86 17.16
C GLY A 341 5.47 10.74 17.55
N ASN A 342 4.94 9.60 17.97
CA ASN A 342 5.68 8.45 18.46
C ASN A 342 5.46 7.22 17.57
N SER A 343 6.31 7.08 16.54
CA SER A 343 6.32 5.86 15.72
C SER A 343 6.73 4.64 16.55
N ARG A 344 6.33 3.43 16.09
CA ARG A 344 6.74 2.14 16.71
C ARG A 344 8.25 2.11 17.00
N THR A 345 9.06 2.58 16.05
CA THR A 345 10.53 2.63 16.17
C THR A 345 11.03 3.63 17.23
N ARG A 346 10.29 4.71 17.50
CA ARG A 346 10.62 5.66 18.57
C ARG A 346 10.21 5.16 19.96
N LEU A 347 9.15 4.37 20.03
CA LEU A 347 8.65 3.81 21.30
C LEU A 347 9.49 2.65 21.84
N LEU A 348 10.21 1.95 20.96
CA LEU A 348 11.08 0.82 21.31
C LEU A 348 12.55 1.24 21.60
N LYS A 349 12.84 2.53 21.58
CA LYS A 349 14.13 3.13 21.97
C LYS A 349 13.97 3.84 23.30
#